data_AF-A0A8J2TM17-F1
#
_entry.id   AF-A0A8J2TM17-F1
#
_cell.length_a   1.000
_cell.length_b   1.000
_cell.length_c   1.000
_cell.angle_alpha   90.00
_cell.angle_beta   90.00
_cell.angle_gamma   90.00
#
_symmetry.space_group_name_H-M   'P 1'
#
loop_
_entity.id
_entity.type
_entity.pdbx_description
1 polymer ?
#
loop_
_entity_poly.entity_id
_entity_poly.type
_entity_poly.pdbx_seq_one_letter_code
_entity_poly.pdbx_strand_id
1 'polypeptide(L)'
;MSLVMAFVVLFSTLSFTINMHYCGGALVETAISHKVKGCGMEMEKPSTDGCSITKKNCCDDKQLVVDGQDELQLAVDKISFEKQIFITYFVNTYINLFEIVEENISSYEDYSPPLVVKQLYKIDETYLI
;
A
#
# COMPACT_ATOMS: atom_id res chain seq x y z
N MET A 1 -3.70 4.56 4.68
CA MET A 1 -4.63 3.64 3.98
C MET A 1 -5.10 4.17 2.62
N SER A 2 -5.61 5.41 2.52
CA SER A 2 -6.12 5.96 1.23
C SER A 2 -5.06 6.08 0.11
N LEU A 3 -3.84 6.50 0.44
CA LEU A 3 -2.79 6.77 -0.54
C LEU A 3 -2.29 5.50 -1.27
N VAL A 4 -2.25 4.36 -0.57
CA VAL A 4 -1.89 3.06 -1.16
C VAL A 4 -3.01 2.57 -2.10
N MET A 5 -4.27 2.70 -1.67
CA MET A 5 -5.42 2.33 -2.50
C MET A 5 -5.50 3.18 -3.77
N ALA A 6 -5.17 4.48 -3.68
CA ALA A 6 -5.12 5.36 -4.85
C ALA A 6 -4.10 4.89 -5.89
N PHE A 7 -2.90 4.48 -5.47
CA PHE A 7 -1.90 3.92 -6.39
C PHE A 7 -2.35 2.59 -7.01
N VAL A 8 -2.92 1.69 -6.20
CA VAL A 8 -3.42 0.40 -6.70
C VAL A 8 -4.46 0.62 -7.80
N VAL A 9 -5.45 1.48 -7.56
CA VAL A 9 -6.51 1.80 -8.53
C VAL A 9 -5.94 2.46 -9.79
N LEU A 10 -4.99 3.39 -9.63
CA LEU A 10 -4.38 4.09 -10.74
C LEU A 10 -3.60 3.14 -11.65
N PHE A 11 -2.79 2.23 -11.10
CA PHE A 11 -2.05 1.27 -11.91
C PHE A 11 -2.92 0.15 -12.49
N SER A 12 -4.04 -0.19 -11.85
CA SER A 12 -4.94 -1.22 -12.36
C SER A 12 -5.88 -0.73 -13.46
N THR A 13 -6.23 0.56 -13.49
CA THR A 13 -7.19 1.13 -14.48
C THR A 13 -6.53 1.78 -15.69
N LEU A 14 -5.27 2.17 -15.60
CA LEU A 14 -4.55 2.78 -16.73
C LEU A 14 -4.06 1.72 -17.72
N SER A 15 -4.49 1.83 -18.98
CA SER A 15 -3.89 1.10 -20.11
C SER A 15 -2.65 1.83 -20.62
N PHE A 16 -1.54 1.12 -20.84
CA PHE A 16 -0.34 1.71 -21.42
C PHE A 16 0.34 0.74 -22.39
N THR A 17 0.98 1.31 -23.41
CA THR A 17 1.67 0.53 -24.44
C THR A 17 3.17 0.72 -24.30
N ILE A 18 3.91 -0.38 -24.15
CA ILE A 18 5.37 -0.38 -24.10
C ILE A 18 5.88 -0.75 -25.49
N ASN A 19 6.64 0.15 -26.11
CA ASN A 19 7.33 -0.10 -27.37
C ASN A 19 8.81 -0.42 -27.06
N MET A 20 9.30 -1.57 -27.50
CA MET A 20 10.66 -2.05 -27.29
C MET A 20 11.38 -2.19 -28.64
N HIS A 21 12.56 -1.58 -28.77
CA HIS A 21 13.41 -1.71 -29.96
C HIS A 21 14.58 -2.65 -29.69
N TYR A 22 14.71 -3.70 -30.51
CA TYR A 22 15.82 -4.64 -30.47
C TYR A 22 16.71 -4.46 -31.69
N CYS A 23 18.04 -4.40 -31.51
CA CYS A 23 19.02 -4.37 -32.59
C CYS A 23 20.00 -5.53 -32.41
N GLY A 24 20.04 -6.44 -33.37
CA GLY A 24 20.92 -7.63 -33.32
C GLY A 24 20.61 -8.58 -32.17
N GLY A 25 19.37 -8.58 -31.67
CA GLY A 25 18.93 -9.40 -30.53
C GLY A 25 19.12 -8.77 -29.15
N ALA A 26 19.74 -7.58 -29.05
CA ALA A 26 19.87 -6.82 -27.81
C ALA A 26 18.81 -5.70 -27.74
N LEU A 27 18.19 -5.52 -26.56
CA LEU A 27 17.23 -4.46 -26.30
C LEU A 27 17.98 -3.13 -26.16
N VAL A 28 17.65 -2.15 -27.01
CA VAL A 28 18.36 -0.87 -27.07
C VAL A 28 17.54 0.25 -26.44
N GLU A 29 16.22 0.26 -26.65
CA GLU A 29 15.37 1.33 -26.16
C GLU A 29 13.96 0.81 -25.84
N THR A 30 13.38 1.35 -24.76
CA THR A 30 12.00 1.08 -24.34
C THR A 30 11.29 2.40 -24.10
N ALA A 31 10.14 2.62 -24.73
CA ALA A 31 9.34 3.82 -24.53
C ALA A 31 7.90 3.44 -24.14
N ILE A 32 7.36 4.15 -23.15
CA ILE A 32 5.98 4.00 -22.70
C ILE A 32 5.15 5.08 -23.40
N SER A 33 4.14 4.65 -24.18
CA SER A 33 3.18 5.47 -24.93
C SER A 33 3.74 6.42 -26.00
N HIS A 34 5.05 6.66 -26.06
CA HIS A 34 5.72 7.38 -27.15
C HIS A 34 6.44 6.43 -28.10
N LYS A 35 6.64 6.90 -29.34
CA LYS A 35 7.35 6.15 -30.39
C LYS A 35 8.85 6.13 -30.05
N VAL A 36 9.42 4.94 -29.97
CA VAL A 36 10.84 4.71 -29.72
C VAL A 36 11.66 5.39 -30.83
N LYS A 37 12.73 6.12 -30.48
CA LYS A 37 13.64 6.65 -31.51
C LYS A 37 14.51 5.48 -31.97
N GLY A 38 14.21 4.94 -33.15
CA GLY A 38 14.96 3.83 -33.72
C GLY A 38 16.48 4.10 -33.69
N CYS A 39 17.27 3.01 -33.60
CA CYS A 39 18.73 3.00 -33.52
C CYS A 39 19.33 4.21 -34.24
N GLY A 40 19.97 5.12 -33.48
CA GLY A 40 20.30 6.52 -33.82
C GLY A 40 21.24 6.76 -35.00
N MET A 41 21.05 6.02 -36.09
CA MET A 41 21.51 6.37 -37.42
C MET A 41 20.41 7.21 -38.03
N GLU A 42 20.59 8.53 -38.06
CA GLU A 42 19.92 9.32 -39.09
C GLU A 42 20.25 8.64 -40.41
N MET A 43 19.28 7.96 -41.03
CA MET A 43 19.44 7.53 -42.41
C MET A 43 19.42 8.81 -43.24
N GLU A 44 20.58 9.44 -43.38
CA GLU A 44 20.82 10.36 -44.47
C GLU A 44 20.35 9.65 -45.74
N LYS A 45 19.47 10.32 -46.48
CA LYS A 45 19.03 9.87 -47.80
C LYS A 45 20.27 9.42 -48.58
N PRO A 46 20.30 8.22 -49.18
CA PRO A 46 21.45 7.81 -49.94
C PRO A 46 21.56 8.74 -51.15
N SER A 47 22.51 9.67 -51.05
CA SER A 47 23.02 10.40 -52.19
C SER A 47 23.84 9.39 -52.98
N THR A 48 23.32 9.05 -54.16
CA THR A 48 24.03 8.58 -55.36
C THR A 48 25.24 7.65 -55.20
N ASP A 49 25.10 6.50 -55.86
CA ASP A 49 26.14 5.60 -56.36
C ASP A 49 26.93 4.74 -55.36
N GLY A 50 26.46 3.49 -55.27
CA GLY A 50 27.37 2.35 -55.21
C GLY A 50 27.69 1.77 -53.84
N CYS A 51 26.71 1.18 -53.15
CA CYS A 51 26.95 0.03 -52.27
C CYS A 51 25.63 -0.65 -51.91
N SER A 52 25.19 -1.62 -52.70
CA SER A 52 24.06 -2.49 -52.36
C SER A 52 24.53 -3.58 -51.41
N ILE A 53 24.68 -3.25 -50.12
CA ILE A 53 24.69 -4.28 -49.08
C ILE A 53 23.28 -4.38 -48.54
N THR A 54 22.53 -5.35 -49.06
CA THR A 54 21.28 -5.84 -48.47
C THR A 54 21.60 -6.49 -47.12
N LYS A 55 21.91 -5.68 -46.10
CA LYS A 55 21.99 -6.13 -44.72
C LYS A 55 20.58 -6.59 -44.34
N LYS A 56 20.42 -7.89 -44.11
CA LYS A 56 19.18 -8.47 -43.57
C LYS A 56 18.71 -7.60 -42.39
N ASN A 57 17.44 -7.20 -42.38
CA ASN A 57 16.82 -6.36 -41.35
C ASN A 57 17.24 -6.86 -39.96
N CYS A 58 18.18 -6.17 -39.32
CA CYS A 58 18.76 -6.55 -38.03
C CYS A 58 18.05 -5.91 -36.83
N CYS A 59 17.04 -5.07 -37.09
CA CYS A 59 16.25 -4.41 -36.08
C CYS A 59 14.84 -5.01 -36.03
N ASP A 60 14.37 -5.31 -34.82
CA ASP A 60 13.04 -5.84 -34.53
C ASP A 60 12.35 -4.96 -33.49
N ASP A 61 11.19 -4.42 -33.84
CA ASP A 61 10.34 -3.66 -32.93
C ASP A 61 9.27 -4.58 -32.33
N LYS A 62 9.18 -4.59 -31.00
CA LYS A 62 8.13 -5.33 -30.27
C LYS A 62 7.28 -4.35 -29.49
N GLN A 63 5.96 -4.47 -29.65
CA GLN A 63 5.00 -3.69 -28.90
C GLN A 63 4.28 -4.60 -27.92
N LEU A 64 4.28 -4.23 -26.64
CA LEU A 64 3.52 -4.88 -25.59
C LEU A 64 2.43 -3.91 -25.13
N VAL A 65 1.18 -4.25 -25.43
CA VAL A 65 0.01 -3.51 -24.93
C VAL A 65 -0.36 -4.11 -23.57
N VAL A 66 -0.39 -3.28 -22.55
CA VAL A 66 -0.93 -3.63 -21.23
C VAL A 66 -2.30 -2.97 -21.14
N ASP A 67 -3.35 -3.75 -21.29
CA ASP A 67 -4.73 -3.30 -21.13
C ASP A 67 -5.05 -3.15 -19.64
N GLY A 68 -5.46 -1.95 -19.24
CA GLY A 68 -5.98 -1.64 -17.93
C GLY A 68 -7.38 -2.21 -17.72
N GLN A 69 -7.76 -2.37 -16.46
CA GLN A 69 -9.07 -2.87 -16.06
C GLN A 69 -10.15 -1.83 -16.37
N ASP A 70 -10.93 -2.06 -17.44
CA ASP A 70 -11.98 -1.17 -17.93
C ASP A 70 -13.26 -1.23 -17.06
N GLU A 71 -13.66 -2.44 -16.64
CA GLU A 71 -14.73 -2.64 -15.67
C GLU A 71 -14.17 -3.16 -14.34
N LEU A 72 -14.27 -2.34 -13.30
CA LEU A 72 -14.05 -2.77 -11.93
C LEU A 72 -15.19 -3.72 -11.55
N GLN A 73 -14.98 -5.03 -11.71
CA GLN A 73 -15.87 -6.04 -11.18
C GLN A 73 -15.85 -5.94 -9.66
N LEU A 74 -16.76 -5.14 -9.11
CA LEU A 74 -17.02 -5.08 -7.68
C LEU A 74 -17.65 -6.40 -7.26
N ALA A 75 -16.82 -7.44 -7.10
CA ALA A 75 -17.15 -8.59 -6.28
C ALA A 75 -17.09 -8.17 -4.80
N VAL A 76 -17.80 -7.10 -4.45
CA VAL A 76 -18.16 -6.86 -3.07
C VAL A 76 -19.28 -7.85 -2.83
N ASP A 77 -18.95 -8.97 -2.19
CA ASP A 77 -19.95 -9.94 -1.77
C ASP A 77 -21.09 -9.17 -1.09
N LYS A 78 -22.27 -9.26 -1.70
CA LYS A 78 -23.43 -8.53 -1.23
C LYS A 78 -23.73 -9.04 0.17
N ILE A 79 -23.45 -8.24 1.19
CA ILE A 79 -23.72 -8.62 2.57
C ILE A 79 -25.24 -8.71 2.70
N SER A 80 -25.76 -9.93 2.88
CA SER A 80 -27.19 -10.13 3.10
C SER A 80 -27.63 -9.48 4.40
N PHE A 81 -28.92 -9.15 4.49
CA PHE A 81 -29.51 -8.55 5.68
C PHE A 81 -29.24 -9.39 6.95
N GLU A 82 -29.27 -10.71 6.83
CA GLU A 82 -28.96 -11.67 7.91
C GLU A 82 -27.52 -11.53 8.41
N LYS A 83 -26.55 -11.36 7.49
CA LYS A 83 -25.14 -11.14 7.84
C LYS A 83 -24.95 -9.79 8.55
N GLN A 84 -25.66 -8.75 8.12
CA GLN A 84 -25.62 -7.44 8.79
C GLN A 84 -26.18 -7.53 10.22
N ILE A 85 -27.28 -8.26 10.41
CA ILE A 85 -27.86 -8.52 11.73
C ILE A 85 -26.85 -9.26 12.61
N PHE A 86 -26.24 -10.33 12.11
CA PHE A 86 -25.24 -11.10 12.85
C PHE A 86 -24.06 -10.23 13.29
N ILE A 87 -23.49 -9.45 12.37
CA ILE A 87 -22.38 -8.53 12.66
C ILE A 87 -22.81 -7.49 13.70
N THR A 88 -24.02 -6.95 13.59
CA THR A 88 -24.56 -5.95 14.53
C THR A 88 -24.68 -6.52 15.94
N TYR A 89 -25.27 -7.70 16.11
CA TYR A 89 -25.40 -8.35 17.42
C TYR A 89 -24.03 -8.74 17.99
N PHE A 90 -23.13 -9.24 17.14
CA PHE A 90 -21.77 -9.57 17.53
C PHE A 90 -21.05 -8.32 18.05
N VAL A 91 -21.02 -7.23 17.29
CA VAL A 91 -20.38 -5.98 17.74
C VAL A 91 -21.06 -5.45 19.01
N ASN A 92 -22.39 -5.43 19.07
CA ASN A 92 -23.13 -4.92 20.22
C ASN A 92 -22.86 -5.70 21.51
N THR A 93 -22.72 -7.03 21.42
CA THR A 93 -22.41 -7.89 22.56
C THR A 93 -20.98 -7.66 23.06
N TYR A 94 -20.04 -7.44 22.14
CA TYR A 94 -18.62 -7.35 22.47
C TYR A 94 -18.12 -5.90 22.72
N ILE A 95 -18.93 -4.87 22.44
CA ILE A 95 -18.51 -3.46 22.54
C ILE A 95 -18.12 -3.05 23.96
N ASN A 96 -18.75 -3.65 24.96
CA ASN A 96 -18.49 -3.38 26.39
C ASN A 96 -17.77 -4.55 27.08
N LEU A 97 -17.25 -5.53 26.32
CA LEU A 97 -16.57 -6.69 26.92
C LEU A 97 -15.21 -6.30 27.54
N PHE A 98 -14.65 -5.18 27.11
CA PHE A 98 -13.45 -4.62 27.69
C PHE A 98 -13.84 -3.42 28.55
N GLU A 99 -13.75 -3.60 29.87
CA GLU A 99 -13.72 -2.48 30.81
C GLU A 99 -12.37 -1.79 30.59
N ILE A 100 -12.39 -0.54 30.15
CA ILE A 100 -11.19 0.30 30.20
C ILE A 100 -10.91 0.45 31.69
N VAL A 101 -9.94 -0.29 32.19
CA VAL A 101 -9.37 -0.01 33.50
C VAL A 101 -8.72 1.35 33.35
N GLU A 102 -9.48 2.40 33.63
CA GLU A 102 -8.89 3.67 34.01
C GLU A 102 -8.04 3.32 35.23
N GLU A 103 -6.72 3.25 35.03
CA GLU A 103 -5.79 3.34 36.13
C GLU A 103 -6.20 4.63 36.83
N ASN A 104 -6.92 4.50 37.94
CA ASN A 104 -7.12 5.58 38.86
C ASN A 104 -5.70 5.89 39.32
N ILE A 105 -5.06 6.85 38.65
CA ILE A 105 -3.77 7.39 39.05
C ILE A 105 -4.06 8.07 40.38
N SER A 106 -3.99 7.26 41.42
CA SER A 106 -4.11 7.65 42.79
C SER A 106 -3.02 8.71 42.99
N SER A 107 -3.43 9.95 43.27
CA SER A 107 -2.49 11.04 43.58
C SER A 107 -1.62 10.77 44.82
N TYR A 108 -1.80 9.61 45.46
CA TYR A 108 -1.06 9.16 46.62
C TYR A 108 0.17 8.29 46.28
N GLU A 109 0.41 7.92 45.01
CA GLU A 109 1.63 7.16 44.65
C GLU A 109 2.93 7.94 44.94
N ASP A 110 2.89 9.27 44.86
CA ASP A 110 4.03 10.15 45.16
C ASP A 110 4.16 10.54 46.64
N TYR A 111 3.24 10.12 47.52
CA TYR A 111 3.35 10.47 48.93
C TYR A 111 4.32 9.53 49.65
N SER A 112 5.49 10.06 50.00
CA SER A 112 6.39 9.37 50.92
C SER A 112 5.67 9.15 52.26
N PRO A 113 5.62 7.91 52.79
CA PRO A 113 4.95 7.65 54.06
C PRO A 113 5.50 8.58 55.15
N PRO A 114 4.63 9.16 55.99
CA PRO A 114 5.10 10.09 56.99
C PRO A 114 5.97 9.31 57.98
N LEU A 115 7.10 9.90 58.35
CA LEU A 115 8.00 9.27 59.32
C LEU A 115 7.22 8.99 60.60
N VAL A 116 7.18 7.72 61.00
CA VAL A 116 6.46 7.26 62.20
C VAL A 116 7.23 7.75 63.43
N VAL A 117 6.94 8.97 63.87
CA VAL A 117 7.60 9.61 65.03
C VAL A 117 7.05 9.09 66.37
N LYS A 118 5.91 8.39 66.34
CA LYS A 118 5.24 7.83 67.51
C LYS A 118 4.74 6.44 67.21
N GLN A 119 4.79 5.59 68.22
CA GLN A 119 4.24 4.24 68.18
C GLN A 119 2.73 4.31 67.98
N LEU A 120 2.25 4.11 66.75
CA LEU A 120 0.82 4.19 66.39
C LEU A 120 -0.04 3.25 67.24
N TYR A 121 0.48 2.07 67.57
CA TYR A 121 -0.18 1.11 68.46
C TYR A 121 -0.52 1.67 69.84
N LYS A 122 0.19 2.71 70.29
CA LYS A 122 -0.01 3.38 71.58
C LYS A 122 -1.05 4.50 71.52
N ILE A 123 -1.43 4.93 70.32
CA ILE A 123 -2.46 5.95 70.07
C ILE A 123 -3.83 5.26 69.91
N ASP A 124 -3.86 4.10 69.24
CA ASP A 124 -5.06 3.27 69.06
C ASP A 124 -5.30 2.27 70.21
N GLU A 125 -4.61 2.44 71.34
CA GLU A 125 -4.83 1.64 72.54
C GLU A 125 -6.17 2.02 73.19
N THR A 126 -7.27 1.49 72.66
CA THR A 126 -8.52 1.34 73.39
C THR A 126 -8.34 0.19 74.38
N TYR A 127 -7.99 0.52 75.61
CA TYR A 127 -8.02 -0.44 76.70
C TYR A 127 -9.47 -0.87 76.91
N LEU A 128 -9.81 -2.08 76.46
CA LEU A 128 -11.04 -2.74 76.88
C LEU A 128 -10.90 -3.00 78.39
N ILE A 129 -11.65 -2.24 79.18
CA ILE A 129 -11.83 -2.45 80.62
C ILE A 129 -12.97 -3.46 80.81
#